data_AF-A0A7S0ZTY2-F1
#
_entry.id   AF-A0A7S0ZTY2-F1
#
_cell.length_a   1.000
_cell.length_b   1.000
_cell.length_c   1.000
_cell.angle_alpha   90.00
_cell.angle_beta   90.00
_cell.angle_gamma   90.00
#
_symmetry.space_group_name_H-M   'P 1'
#
loop_
_entity.id
_entity.type
_entity.pdbx_description
1 polymer ?
#
loop_
_entity_poly.entity_id
_entity_poly.type
_entity_poly.pdbx_seq_one_letter_code
_entity_poly.pdbx_strand_id
1 'polypeptide(L)'
;ILAQVSFQFKFTPFVVWRRNHAKMWILRALLGAAVVAIISGSYEVGVGISDITGPAAQIVFMGYAVSTQSGEGIHFRQRARAFVVSDGTKRVAYVSGDFGMGGDLVNTRVVQGLERALGKGVYTYENLCISGTHTHSTPGGFAQYVMIEVPTLGFVNETLDALVTGIVDAVVKAHRNLQPGTIKVNRGTLDADSNINRSPTSYLLNPQSERDEYPDGNTDKGMLLLRFDAADGTPLGMLNWFAIHGTSMNNTNKLISGDNRGRAGMLFEQAMNGDALPGMGPFVAAFAATNLGDVSPNTAGPRCLDTGLPCDGSTSTCNGRNEMCVALGPGTDGDMYESTNIIGTKQFEKAMELYNSATEEVTGPVDFRHSFVEMAGLDVTLKDGSSVTTCTAALGASFAGGTTDGPGMFDFTQGETSLN
;
A
#
# COMPACT_ATOMS: atom_id res chain seq x y z
N ILE A 1 -44.95 35.72 2.72
CA ILE A 1 -46.33 35.84 3.24
C ILE A 1 -47.24 35.01 2.32
N LEU A 2 -47.94 34.04 2.92
CA LEU A 2 -49.11 33.25 2.49
C LEU A 2 -49.97 33.92 1.38
N ALA A 3 -50.73 33.26 0.50
CA ALA A 3 -51.19 31.88 0.35
C ALA A 3 -51.90 31.72 -1.03
N GLN A 4 -52.13 30.46 -1.40
CA GLN A 4 -53.17 29.91 -2.30
C GLN A 4 -54.39 30.79 -2.58
N VAL A 5 -54.94 30.73 -3.81
CA VAL A 5 -56.36 30.39 -4.06
C VAL A 5 -56.53 29.81 -5.48
N SER A 6 -57.23 28.69 -5.56
CA SER A 6 -57.75 27.96 -6.74
C SER A 6 -59.18 28.38 -7.11
N PHE A 7 -59.57 28.40 -8.39
CA PHE A 7 -60.98 28.27 -8.85
C PHE A 7 -61.03 27.60 -10.24
N GLN A 8 -61.56 26.37 -10.32
CA GLN A 8 -62.90 25.96 -10.78
C GLN A 8 -63.17 26.04 -12.29
N PHE A 9 -63.46 24.85 -12.84
CA PHE A 9 -63.96 24.58 -14.19
C PHE A 9 -65.46 24.91 -14.32
N LYS A 10 -65.87 25.32 -15.52
CA LYS A 10 -67.24 25.23 -16.02
C LYS A 10 -67.23 24.46 -17.35
N PHE A 11 -68.02 23.39 -17.42
CA PHE A 11 -68.43 22.75 -18.67
C PHE A 11 -69.89 23.10 -18.96
N THR A 12 -70.23 23.22 -20.25
CA THR A 12 -71.61 23.10 -20.74
C THR A 12 -71.63 22.34 -22.07
N PRO A 13 -72.71 21.59 -22.38
CA PRO A 13 -72.68 20.41 -23.27
C PRO A 13 -73.57 20.55 -24.53
N PHE A 14 -73.36 19.71 -25.55
CA PHE A 14 -74.38 19.30 -26.56
C PHE A 14 -73.84 18.02 -27.25
N VAL A 15 -74.34 16.79 -26.99
CA VAL A 15 -75.59 16.11 -27.44
C VAL A 15 -75.51 15.66 -28.93
N VAL A 16 -75.07 14.41 -29.21
CA VAL A 16 -75.88 13.18 -29.60
C VAL A 16 -75.80 12.93 -31.14
N TRP A 17 -75.59 11.75 -31.75
CA TRP A 17 -76.16 10.38 -31.60
C TRP A 17 -75.27 9.30 -32.31
N ARG A 18 -75.15 8.11 -31.68
CA ARG A 18 -75.01 6.69 -32.16
C ARG A 18 -74.31 6.35 -33.51
N ARG A 19 -73.67 5.19 -33.73
CA ARG A 19 -73.67 3.85 -33.13
C ARG A 19 -72.45 3.08 -33.68
N ASN A 20 -71.84 2.24 -32.83
CA ASN A 20 -71.08 1.01 -33.11
C ASN A 20 -70.09 0.99 -34.30
N HIS A 21 -68.80 0.77 -34.03
CA HIS A 21 -68.14 -0.51 -34.31
C HIS A 21 -66.78 -0.56 -33.61
N ALA A 22 -66.48 -1.76 -33.13
CA ALA A 22 -65.39 -2.09 -32.23
C ALA A 22 -64.01 -2.08 -32.90
N LYS A 23 -62.98 -1.97 -32.05
CA LYS A 23 -61.59 -2.41 -32.23
C LYS A 23 -60.68 -1.60 -33.16
N MET A 24 -59.83 -0.80 -32.52
CA MET A 24 -58.42 -0.51 -32.82
C MET A 24 -58.11 0.88 -32.27
N TRP A 25 -56.86 1.11 -31.85
CA TRP A 25 -56.33 2.37 -31.28
C TRP A 25 -56.38 2.51 -29.75
N ILE A 26 -55.86 1.51 -29.03
CA ILE A 26 -55.12 1.75 -27.77
C ILE A 26 -53.77 1.06 -27.92
N LEU A 27 -52.83 1.73 -28.60
CA LEU A 27 -51.44 1.27 -28.71
C LEU A 27 -50.51 2.44 -29.10
N ARG A 28 -50.65 3.59 -28.41
CA ARG A 28 -49.72 4.74 -28.52
C ARG A 28 -49.60 5.56 -27.23
N ALA A 29 -49.56 4.92 -26.07
CA ALA A 29 -49.29 5.60 -24.80
C ALA A 29 -48.47 4.75 -23.80
N LEU A 30 -47.58 3.88 -24.29
CA LEU A 30 -46.67 3.07 -23.46
C LEU A 30 -45.27 2.89 -24.10
N LEU A 31 -44.77 3.89 -24.82
CA LEU A 31 -43.34 3.97 -25.15
C LEU A 31 -42.88 5.41 -24.88
N GLY A 32 -42.23 5.62 -23.74
CA GLY A 32 -41.79 6.95 -23.33
C GLY A 32 -41.20 7.07 -21.93
N ALA A 33 -41.15 5.99 -21.15
CA ALA A 33 -40.19 5.88 -20.06
C ALA A 33 -39.00 5.09 -20.60
N ALA A 34 -38.09 5.79 -21.30
CA ALA A 34 -36.72 5.32 -21.37
C ALA A 34 -36.22 5.34 -19.92
N VAL A 35 -36.28 4.19 -19.26
CA VAL A 35 -35.42 3.92 -18.12
C VAL A 35 -34.02 3.98 -18.71
N VAL A 36 -33.41 5.16 -18.65
CA VAL A 36 -31.96 5.24 -18.57
C VAL A 36 -31.66 4.60 -17.23
N ALA A 37 -31.55 3.27 -17.24
CA ALA A 37 -30.73 2.61 -16.27
C ALA A 37 -29.39 3.29 -16.47
N ILE A 38 -29.02 4.16 -15.54
CA ILE A 38 -27.62 4.48 -15.34
C ILE A 38 -27.02 3.09 -15.13
N ILE A 39 -26.39 2.55 -16.17
CA ILE A 39 -25.47 1.45 -15.99
C ILE A 39 -24.52 2.04 -14.95
N SER A 40 -24.60 1.56 -13.71
CA SER A 40 -23.55 1.76 -12.73
C SER A 40 -22.28 1.36 -13.45
N GLY A 41 -21.52 2.37 -13.89
CA GLY A 41 -20.51 2.20 -14.91
C GLY A 41 -19.54 1.13 -14.44
N SER A 42 -19.57 -0.05 -15.07
CA SER A 42 -18.59 -1.08 -14.76
C SER A 42 -17.23 -0.50 -15.12
N TYR A 43 -16.29 -0.58 -14.19
CA TYR A 43 -14.92 -0.21 -14.49
C TYR A 43 -14.35 -1.21 -15.48
N GLU A 44 -13.36 -0.79 -16.26
CA GLU A 44 -12.40 -1.74 -16.79
C GLU A 44 -11.31 -1.93 -15.75
N VAL A 45 -11.12 -3.18 -15.33
CA VAL A 45 -10.13 -3.58 -14.33
C VAL A 45 -9.13 -4.53 -14.98
N GLY A 46 -7.86 -4.33 -14.67
CA GLY A 46 -6.77 -5.16 -15.16
C GLY A 46 -5.72 -5.35 -14.08
N VAL A 47 -5.21 -6.57 -13.96
CA VAL A 47 -4.17 -6.92 -12.99
C VAL A 47 -2.96 -7.53 -13.68
N GLY A 48 -1.79 -7.33 -13.09
CA GLY A 48 -0.54 -7.83 -13.64
C GLY A 48 0.50 -8.06 -12.56
N ILE A 49 1.30 -9.10 -12.74
CA ILE A 49 2.42 -9.45 -11.87
C ILE A 49 3.69 -9.66 -12.70
N SER A 50 4.81 -9.18 -12.17
CA SER A 50 6.13 -9.42 -12.76
C SER A 50 7.22 -9.51 -11.71
N ASP A 51 8.35 -10.07 -12.11
CA ASP A 51 9.56 -10.18 -11.31
C ASP A 51 10.30 -8.84 -11.27
N ILE A 52 10.72 -8.41 -10.08
CA ILE A 52 11.57 -7.23 -9.86
C ILE A 52 12.86 -7.59 -9.10
N THR A 53 13.17 -8.87 -8.98
CA THR A 53 14.33 -9.36 -8.23
C THR A 53 15.63 -8.90 -8.89
N GLY A 54 16.41 -8.08 -8.17
CA GLY A 54 17.73 -7.65 -8.59
C GLY A 54 18.83 -8.71 -8.39
N PRO A 55 20.11 -8.30 -8.43
CA PRO A 55 21.24 -9.19 -8.15
C PRO A 55 21.11 -9.86 -6.77
N ALA A 56 21.36 -11.17 -6.70
CA ALA A 56 21.16 -11.96 -5.47
C ALA A 56 22.40 -12.11 -4.59
N ALA A 57 23.58 -11.76 -5.10
CA ALA A 57 24.85 -11.99 -4.44
C ALA A 57 25.74 -10.75 -4.50
N GLN A 58 26.55 -10.55 -3.45
CA GLN A 58 27.57 -9.48 -3.37
C GLN A 58 27.00 -8.07 -3.56
N ILE A 59 25.77 -7.86 -3.07
CA ILE A 59 25.09 -6.58 -3.10
C ILE A 59 24.55 -6.24 -1.72
N VAL A 60 24.83 -5.03 -1.23
CA VAL A 60 24.32 -4.59 0.06
C VAL A 60 22.81 -4.41 -0.03
N PHE A 61 22.09 -4.92 0.96
CA PHE A 61 20.64 -4.76 1.02
C PHE A 61 20.25 -3.34 1.43
N MET A 62 19.15 -2.87 0.86
CA MET A 62 18.49 -1.63 1.24
C MET A 62 17.63 -1.85 2.48
N GLY A 63 17.69 -0.93 3.44
CA GLY A 63 16.82 -0.92 4.61
C GLY A 63 17.59 -0.60 5.89
N TYR A 64 18.35 -1.58 6.40
CA TYR A 64 19.03 -1.48 7.70
C TYR A 64 20.31 -0.63 7.70
N ALA A 65 20.81 -0.22 6.53
CA ALA A 65 22.07 0.52 6.40
C ALA A 65 23.30 -0.21 6.99
N VAL A 66 23.29 -1.55 6.95
CA VAL A 66 24.39 -2.41 7.42
C VAL A 66 25.23 -2.85 6.23
N SER A 67 26.43 -2.30 6.09
CA SER A 67 27.33 -2.57 4.95
C SER A 67 27.76 -4.05 4.81
N THR A 68 27.71 -4.82 5.90
CA THR A 68 28.00 -6.25 5.92
C THR A 68 26.80 -7.13 5.59
N GLN A 69 25.59 -6.55 5.47
CA GLN A 69 24.39 -7.23 5.01
C GLN A 69 24.41 -7.32 3.47
N SER A 70 25.34 -8.12 2.98
CA SER A 70 25.50 -8.42 1.56
C SER A 70 24.72 -9.67 1.19
N GLY A 71 23.96 -9.60 0.09
CA GLY A 71 23.21 -10.73 -0.45
C GLY A 71 24.11 -11.95 -0.73
N GLU A 72 23.58 -13.13 -0.43
CA GLU A 72 24.18 -14.45 -0.63
C GLU A 72 23.17 -15.45 -1.25
N GLY A 73 22.00 -14.98 -1.68
CA GLY A 73 20.98 -15.82 -2.29
C GLY A 73 19.57 -15.22 -2.26
N ILE A 74 18.59 -16.09 -2.49
CA ILE A 74 17.16 -15.73 -2.56
C ILE A 74 16.39 -16.68 -1.65
N HIS A 75 15.60 -16.13 -0.73
CA HIS A 75 14.60 -16.89 0.02
C HIS A 75 13.37 -17.09 -0.87
N PHE A 76 12.78 -15.98 -1.35
CA PHE A 76 11.79 -15.99 -2.44
C PHE A 76 11.89 -14.70 -3.25
N ARG A 77 11.41 -14.76 -4.50
CA ARG A 77 11.51 -13.64 -5.46
C ARG A 77 10.63 -12.46 -5.07
N GLN A 78 11.08 -11.28 -5.47
CA GLN A 78 10.37 -10.02 -5.31
C GLN A 78 9.47 -9.77 -6.52
N ARG A 79 8.22 -9.33 -6.28
CA ARG A 79 7.25 -9.12 -7.35
C ARG A 79 6.73 -7.68 -7.35
N ALA A 80 6.52 -7.12 -8.54
CA ALA A 80 5.66 -5.97 -8.75
C ALA A 80 4.25 -6.46 -9.11
N ARG A 81 3.25 -5.91 -8.42
CA ARG A 81 1.83 -6.24 -8.60
C ARG A 81 1.09 -4.95 -8.95
N ALA A 82 0.57 -4.90 -10.16
CA ALA A 82 -0.08 -3.73 -10.74
C ALA A 82 -1.59 -3.93 -10.86
N PHE A 83 -2.33 -2.88 -10.53
CA PHE A 83 -3.79 -2.79 -10.63
C PHE A 83 -4.11 -1.57 -11.48
N VAL A 84 -4.79 -1.77 -12.59
CA VAL A 84 -5.22 -0.73 -13.51
C VAL A 84 -6.74 -0.64 -13.47
N VAL A 85 -7.26 0.56 -13.23
CA VAL A 85 -8.70 0.85 -13.20
C VAL A 85 -9.00 1.98 -14.17
N SER A 86 -10.02 1.81 -14.99
CA SER A 86 -10.50 2.78 -15.98
C SER A 86 -12.02 2.93 -15.87
N ASP A 87 -12.52 4.17 -15.92
CA ASP A 87 -13.95 4.46 -16.06
C ASP A 87 -14.36 4.72 -17.53
N GLY A 88 -13.47 4.38 -18.48
CA GLY A 88 -13.60 4.64 -19.91
C GLY A 88 -13.15 6.05 -20.35
N THR A 89 -12.97 6.99 -19.40
CA THR A 89 -12.46 8.34 -19.67
C THR A 89 -11.08 8.55 -19.05
N LYS A 90 -10.94 8.21 -17.78
CA LYS A 90 -9.71 8.30 -17.00
C LYS A 90 -9.28 6.92 -16.57
N ARG A 91 -7.98 6.78 -16.35
CA ARG A 91 -7.35 5.55 -15.92
C ARG A 91 -6.27 5.85 -14.90
N VAL A 92 -6.18 5.01 -13.87
CA VAL A 92 -5.10 5.01 -12.89
C VAL A 92 -4.40 3.64 -12.86
N ALA A 93 -3.12 3.65 -12.53
CA ALA A 93 -2.35 2.45 -12.21
C ALA A 93 -1.77 2.57 -10.80
N TYR A 94 -1.98 1.54 -9.99
CA TYR A 94 -1.32 1.39 -8.69
C TYR A 94 -0.42 0.17 -8.73
N VAL A 95 0.82 0.32 -8.28
CA VAL A 95 1.80 -0.77 -8.18
C VAL A 95 2.22 -0.93 -6.72
N SER A 96 2.08 -2.13 -6.18
CA SER A 96 2.78 -2.55 -4.96
C SER A 96 3.93 -3.47 -5.35
N GLY A 97 5.16 -3.10 -5.01
CA GLY A 97 6.34 -3.90 -5.30
C GLY A 97 7.12 -4.31 -4.06
N ASP A 98 7.63 -5.54 -4.06
CA ASP A 98 8.48 -6.08 -3.00
C ASP A 98 9.91 -5.45 -2.99
N PHE A 99 10.00 -4.17 -2.66
CA PHE A 99 11.26 -3.42 -2.52
C PHE A 99 11.14 -2.35 -1.42
N GLY A 100 12.27 -1.73 -1.07
CA GLY A 100 12.39 -0.90 0.13
C GLY A 100 11.60 0.41 0.07
N MET A 101 11.72 1.17 -1.02
CA MET A 101 11.11 2.50 -1.10
C MET A 101 11.03 2.96 -2.55
N GLY A 102 9.97 3.71 -2.89
CA GLY A 102 9.90 4.45 -4.15
C GLY A 102 10.95 5.56 -4.22
N GLY A 103 11.17 6.10 -5.41
CA GLY A 103 12.10 7.20 -5.62
C GLY A 103 11.89 7.86 -6.97
N ASP A 104 12.31 9.11 -7.08
CA ASP A 104 12.16 9.92 -8.29
C ASP A 104 12.79 9.27 -9.52
N LEU A 105 14.00 8.67 -9.38
CA LEU A 105 14.64 7.93 -10.47
C LEU A 105 13.76 6.78 -10.99
N VAL A 106 13.25 5.96 -10.07
CA VAL A 106 12.43 4.80 -10.39
C VAL A 106 11.15 5.26 -11.08
N ASN A 107 10.47 6.26 -10.53
CA ASN A 107 9.26 6.84 -11.11
C ASN A 107 9.52 7.36 -12.54
N THR A 108 10.59 8.14 -12.71
CA THR A 108 10.98 8.69 -14.01
C THR A 108 11.23 7.59 -15.04
N ARG A 109 12.03 6.58 -14.68
CA ARG A 109 12.41 5.49 -15.58
C ARG A 109 11.23 4.58 -15.92
N VAL A 110 10.30 4.36 -14.98
CA VAL A 110 9.07 3.60 -15.22
C VAL A 110 8.14 4.37 -16.14
N VAL A 111 7.90 5.66 -15.92
CA VAL A 111 7.07 6.49 -16.83
C VAL A 111 7.65 6.45 -18.24
N GLN A 112 8.95 6.66 -18.41
CA GLN A 112 9.62 6.55 -19.72
C GLN A 112 9.49 5.14 -20.33
N GLY A 113 9.56 4.09 -19.52
CA GLY A 113 9.35 2.72 -19.97
C GLY A 113 7.93 2.47 -20.47
N LEU A 114 6.93 2.98 -19.75
CA LEU A 114 5.52 2.90 -20.13
C LEU A 114 5.20 3.72 -21.37
N GLU A 115 5.80 4.90 -21.52
CA GLU A 115 5.68 5.71 -22.74
C GLU A 115 6.19 4.94 -23.97
N ARG A 116 7.32 4.22 -23.85
CA ARG A 116 7.84 3.36 -24.92
C ARG A 116 6.94 2.16 -25.21
N ALA A 117 6.36 1.55 -24.18
CA ALA A 117 5.61 0.31 -24.31
C ALA A 117 4.13 0.50 -24.74
N LEU A 118 3.51 1.60 -24.31
CA LEU A 118 2.07 1.83 -24.44
C LEU A 118 1.72 3.17 -25.13
N GLY A 119 2.72 4.02 -25.36
CA GLY A 119 2.55 5.33 -25.98
C GLY A 119 2.58 6.48 -24.96
N LYS A 120 2.94 7.66 -25.46
CA LYS A 120 3.07 8.88 -24.66
C LYS A 120 1.73 9.30 -24.04
N GLY A 121 1.74 9.69 -22.77
CA GLY A 121 0.56 10.23 -22.07
C GLY A 121 -0.43 9.19 -21.57
N VAL A 122 -0.21 7.89 -21.81
CA VAL A 122 -1.08 6.82 -21.29
C VAL A 122 -0.92 6.68 -19.77
N TYR A 123 0.33 6.70 -19.30
CA TYR A 123 0.69 6.76 -17.90
C TYR A 123 1.72 7.87 -17.71
N THR A 124 1.48 8.71 -16.71
CA THR A 124 2.29 9.88 -16.34
C THR A 124 2.47 9.89 -14.82
N TYR A 125 3.20 10.86 -14.29
CA TYR A 125 3.26 11.10 -12.85
C TYR A 125 1.90 11.34 -12.20
N GLU A 126 0.90 11.77 -12.98
CA GLU A 126 -0.41 12.12 -12.43
C GLU A 126 -1.26 10.90 -12.10
N ASN A 127 -1.15 9.83 -12.89
CA ASN A 127 -2.06 8.68 -12.82
C ASN A 127 -1.36 7.34 -12.58
N LEU A 128 -0.08 7.36 -12.19
CA LEU A 128 0.69 6.19 -11.79
C LEU A 128 1.19 6.37 -10.35
N CYS A 129 0.82 5.43 -9.47
CA CYS A 129 1.36 5.33 -8.13
C CYS A 129 2.24 4.07 -8.02
N ILE A 130 3.49 4.23 -7.58
CA ILE A 130 4.42 3.14 -7.33
C ILE A 130 4.74 3.14 -5.83
N SER A 131 4.40 2.05 -5.15
CA SER A 131 4.56 1.87 -3.71
C SER A 131 5.44 0.65 -3.43
N GLY A 132 6.44 0.81 -2.57
CA GLY A 132 7.23 -0.29 -2.06
C GLY A 132 6.54 -0.91 -0.85
N THR A 133 6.59 -2.24 -0.71
CA THR A 133 6.12 -2.93 0.51
C THR A 133 6.98 -2.62 1.72
N HIS A 134 8.12 -1.94 1.53
CA HIS A 134 9.09 -1.61 2.56
C HIS A 134 9.76 -2.84 3.18
N THR A 135 10.06 -3.84 2.35
CA THR A 135 10.97 -4.94 2.73
C THR A 135 12.40 -4.42 2.87
N HIS A 136 13.08 -4.83 3.95
CA HIS A 136 14.49 -4.55 4.21
C HIS A 136 15.43 -5.68 3.71
N SER A 137 14.87 -6.64 2.96
CA SER A 137 15.59 -7.79 2.39
C SER A 137 15.66 -7.71 0.86
N THR A 138 16.09 -6.56 0.36
CA THR A 138 16.07 -6.20 -1.07
C THR A 138 17.39 -5.60 -1.53
N PRO A 139 17.86 -5.87 -2.76
CA PRO A 139 19.10 -5.27 -3.27
C PRO A 139 19.05 -3.74 -3.24
N GLY A 140 20.14 -3.12 -2.79
CA GLY A 140 20.33 -1.66 -2.80
C GLY A 140 20.82 -1.11 -4.13
N GLY A 141 21.21 0.17 -4.12
CA GLY A 141 21.85 0.82 -5.26
C GLY A 141 20.92 1.29 -6.39
N PHE A 142 19.62 1.44 -6.14
CA PHE A 142 18.65 1.93 -7.15
C PHE A 142 18.25 3.41 -6.97
N ALA A 143 18.66 4.07 -5.89
CA ALA A 143 18.30 5.45 -5.58
C ALA A 143 19.40 6.43 -6.05
N GLN A 144 19.01 7.65 -6.40
CA GLN A 144 19.91 8.69 -6.96
C GLN A 144 20.55 9.63 -5.93
N TYR A 145 20.13 9.55 -4.67
CA TYR A 145 20.53 10.50 -3.63
C TYR A 145 21.64 9.91 -2.77
N VAL A 146 22.73 10.67 -2.61
CA VAL A 146 23.96 10.26 -1.88
C VAL A 146 23.66 9.68 -0.50
N MET A 147 22.69 10.23 0.24
CA MET A 147 22.30 9.73 1.56
C MET A 147 21.93 8.23 1.52
N ILE A 148 21.23 7.80 0.48
CA ILE A 148 20.77 6.41 0.29
C ILE A 148 21.87 5.55 -0.39
N GLU A 149 22.67 6.16 -1.27
CA GLU A 149 23.76 5.46 -1.96
C GLU A 149 24.90 5.06 -1.02
N VAL A 150 25.26 5.91 -0.05
CA VAL A 150 26.39 5.67 0.85
C VAL A 150 26.23 4.35 1.63
N PRO A 151 25.10 4.06 2.30
CA PRO A 151 24.90 2.78 2.98
C PRO A 151 24.88 1.56 2.04
N THR A 152 24.50 1.76 0.78
CA THR A 152 24.43 0.69 -0.23
C THR A 152 25.72 0.55 -1.05
N LEU A 153 26.76 1.33 -0.71
CA LEU A 153 28.08 1.38 -1.35
C LEU A 153 28.04 1.82 -2.82
N GLY A 154 27.02 2.59 -3.19
CA GLY A 154 26.89 3.23 -4.49
C GLY A 154 25.74 2.71 -5.34
N PHE A 155 25.77 3.11 -6.60
CA PHE A 155 24.71 2.86 -7.56
C PHE A 155 24.93 1.56 -8.34
N VAL A 156 23.89 0.75 -8.50
CA VAL A 156 23.90 -0.54 -9.20
C VAL A 156 22.83 -0.54 -10.29
N ASN A 157 23.26 -0.40 -11.55
CA ASN A 157 22.37 -0.36 -12.71
C ASN A 157 21.50 -1.63 -12.80
N GLU A 158 22.06 -2.80 -12.52
CA GLU A 158 21.37 -4.08 -12.61
C GLU A 158 20.18 -4.16 -11.63
N THR A 159 20.30 -3.55 -10.44
CA THR A 159 19.17 -3.44 -9.51
C THR A 159 18.09 -2.51 -10.06
N LEU A 160 18.48 -1.31 -10.51
CA LEU A 160 17.52 -0.35 -11.06
C LEU A 160 16.81 -0.93 -12.29
N ASP A 161 17.54 -1.54 -13.22
CA ASP A 161 17.01 -2.07 -14.47
C ASP A 161 16.04 -3.24 -14.21
N ALA A 162 16.36 -4.13 -13.27
CA ALA A 162 15.45 -5.19 -12.86
C ALA A 162 14.15 -4.63 -12.26
N LEU A 163 14.27 -3.64 -11.35
CA LEU A 163 13.14 -3.00 -10.72
C LEU A 163 12.25 -2.27 -11.73
N VAL A 164 12.84 -1.42 -12.58
CA VAL A 164 12.11 -0.64 -13.60
C VAL A 164 11.45 -1.56 -14.61
N THR A 165 12.19 -2.54 -15.15
CA THR A 165 11.66 -3.43 -16.19
C THR A 165 10.51 -4.28 -15.66
N GLY A 166 10.63 -4.82 -14.44
CA GLY A 166 9.57 -5.59 -13.82
C GLY A 166 8.33 -4.75 -13.51
N ILE A 167 8.49 -3.52 -13.00
CA ILE A 167 7.34 -2.62 -12.77
C ILE A 167 6.64 -2.28 -14.09
N VAL A 168 7.40 -1.93 -15.13
CA VAL A 168 6.85 -1.63 -16.46
C VAL A 168 6.09 -2.85 -17.01
N ASP A 169 6.66 -4.05 -16.92
CA ASP A 169 6.04 -5.28 -17.38
C ASP A 169 4.75 -5.62 -16.60
N ALA A 170 4.74 -5.46 -15.28
CA ALA A 170 3.55 -5.66 -14.46
C ALA A 170 2.41 -4.71 -14.88
N VAL A 171 2.70 -3.43 -15.08
CA VAL A 171 1.71 -2.43 -15.54
C VAL A 171 1.26 -2.71 -16.98
N VAL A 172 2.17 -3.11 -17.88
CA VAL A 172 1.82 -3.48 -19.25
C VAL A 172 0.90 -4.70 -19.29
N LYS A 173 1.18 -5.72 -18.46
CA LYS A 173 0.30 -6.89 -18.31
C LYS A 173 -1.08 -6.49 -17.79
N ALA A 174 -1.13 -5.67 -16.73
CA ALA A 174 -2.39 -5.17 -16.18
C ALA A 174 -3.19 -4.36 -17.23
N HIS A 175 -2.53 -3.47 -17.95
CA HIS A 175 -3.13 -2.66 -19.01
C HIS A 175 -3.70 -3.51 -20.15
N ARG A 176 -2.95 -4.51 -20.62
CA ARG A 176 -3.38 -5.39 -21.72
C ARG A 176 -4.46 -6.39 -21.30
N ASN A 177 -4.64 -6.61 -19.99
CA ASN A 177 -5.68 -7.44 -19.41
C ASN A 177 -6.86 -6.64 -18.87
N LEU A 178 -7.02 -5.37 -19.27
CA LEU A 178 -8.20 -4.57 -18.93
C LEU A 178 -9.47 -5.25 -19.49
N GLN A 179 -10.45 -5.45 -18.62
CA GLN A 179 -11.74 -6.02 -18.97
C GLN A 179 -12.85 -5.45 -18.07
N PRO A 180 -14.11 -5.44 -18.51
CA PRO A 180 -15.22 -5.00 -17.67
C PRO A 180 -15.27 -5.79 -16.35
N GLY A 181 -15.48 -5.09 -15.24
CA GLY A 181 -15.51 -5.68 -13.91
C GLY A 181 -16.00 -4.73 -12.82
N THR A 182 -15.93 -5.20 -11.59
CA THR A 182 -16.35 -4.47 -10.40
C THR A 182 -15.23 -4.44 -9.37
N ILE A 183 -15.29 -3.42 -8.51
CA ILE A 183 -14.38 -3.26 -7.38
C ILE A 183 -15.24 -3.26 -6.13
N LYS A 184 -14.89 -4.11 -5.16
CA LYS A 184 -15.53 -4.13 -3.84
C LYS A 184 -14.55 -3.71 -2.78
N VAL A 185 -15.02 -3.00 -1.77
CA VAL A 185 -14.23 -2.58 -0.62
C VAL A 185 -14.68 -3.33 0.63
N ASN A 186 -13.72 -3.65 1.49
CA ASN A 186 -14.00 -4.12 2.83
C ASN A 186 -12.93 -3.61 3.81
N ARG A 187 -13.30 -3.50 5.08
CA ARG A 187 -12.43 -3.02 6.15
C ARG A 187 -12.57 -3.92 7.37
N GLY A 188 -11.49 -4.12 8.09
CA GLY A 188 -11.52 -4.80 9.37
C GLY A 188 -10.26 -4.54 10.17
N THR A 189 -10.25 -5.01 11.41
CA THR A 189 -9.10 -4.87 12.31
C THR A 189 -8.34 -6.18 12.40
N LEU A 190 -7.02 -6.12 12.31
CA LEU A 190 -6.14 -7.26 12.59
C LEU A 190 -5.91 -7.38 14.10
N ASP A 191 -5.62 -8.59 14.59
CA ASP A 191 -5.48 -8.87 16.02
C ASP A 191 -4.43 -7.98 16.71
N ALA A 192 -4.57 -7.80 18.04
CA ALA A 192 -3.73 -6.90 18.82
C ALA A 192 -2.22 -7.23 18.74
N ASP A 193 -1.88 -8.51 18.54
CA ASP A 193 -0.51 -9.03 18.47
C ASP A 193 0.03 -9.12 17.02
N SER A 194 -0.57 -8.37 16.10
CA SER A 194 -0.14 -8.28 14.69
C SER A 194 1.06 -7.35 14.47
N ASN A 195 1.18 -6.31 15.29
CA ASN A 195 2.24 -5.32 15.24
C ASN A 195 2.37 -4.62 16.62
N ILE A 196 3.50 -3.94 16.86
CA ILE A 196 3.74 -3.12 18.05
C ILE A 196 4.29 -1.74 17.66
N ASN A 197 4.10 -0.73 18.52
CA ASN A 197 4.75 0.56 18.34
C ASN A 197 6.20 0.50 18.85
N ARG A 198 7.17 0.87 18.01
CA ARG A 198 8.61 0.85 18.34
C ARG A 198 9.16 2.17 18.90
N SER A 199 8.31 3.19 19.02
CA SER A 199 8.60 4.49 19.64
C SER A 199 7.43 4.96 20.53
N PRO A 200 6.97 4.13 21.50
CA PRO A 200 5.73 4.39 22.23
C PRO A 200 5.79 5.66 23.09
N THR A 201 6.97 6.03 23.59
CA THR A 201 7.18 7.27 24.36
C THR A 201 6.91 8.52 23.52
N SER A 202 7.29 8.51 22.23
CA SER A 202 6.99 9.59 21.28
C SER A 202 5.49 9.68 20.98
N TYR A 203 4.80 8.54 20.84
CA TYR A 203 3.35 8.53 20.66
C TYR A 203 2.61 9.21 21.83
N LEU A 204 3.08 9.02 23.07
CA LEU A 204 2.48 9.63 24.26
C LEU A 204 2.57 11.16 24.29
N LEU A 205 3.43 11.77 23.47
CA LEU A 205 3.53 13.23 23.32
C LEU A 205 2.38 13.82 22.50
N ASN A 206 1.63 13.01 21.75
CA ASN A 206 0.41 13.47 21.09
C ASN A 206 -0.64 13.90 22.13
N PRO A 207 -1.43 14.96 21.85
CA PRO A 207 -2.50 15.43 22.73
C PRO A 207 -3.39 14.29 23.23
N GLN A 208 -3.71 14.29 24.53
CA GLN A 208 -4.53 13.23 25.11
C GLN A 208 -5.89 13.09 24.40
N SER A 209 -6.52 14.22 24.05
CA SER A 209 -7.80 14.22 23.34
C SER A 209 -7.74 13.54 21.97
N GLU A 210 -6.60 13.62 21.28
CA GLU A 210 -6.39 12.92 20.00
C GLU A 210 -6.16 11.42 20.25
N ARG A 211 -5.35 11.06 21.24
CA ARG A 211 -5.11 9.65 21.59
C ARG A 211 -6.38 8.93 22.04
N ASP A 212 -7.31 9.64 22.69
CA ASP A 212 -8.61 9.11 23.11
C ASP A 212 -9.52 8.73 21.91
N GLU A 213 -9.26 9.24 20.70
CA GLU A 213 -9.96 8.85 19.47
C GLU A 213 -9.54 7.47 18.94
N TYR A 214 -8.46 6.89 19.48
CA TYR A 214 -7.86 5.62 19.05
C TYR A 214 -7.83 4.60 20.20
N PRO A 215 -8.97 3.99 20.55
CA PRO A 215 -9.08 3.08 21.69
C PRO A 215 -8.29 1.77 21.50
N ASP A 216 -7.93 1.42 20.26
CA ASP A 216 -7.24 0.18 19.89
C ASP A 216 -5.72 0.24 20.14
N GLY A 217 -5.20 1.37 20.61
CA GLY A 217 -3.81 1.52 21.05
C GLY A 217 -3.01 2.52 20.22
N ASN A 218 -1.69 2.30 20.17
CA ASN A 218 -0.72 3.21 19.55
C ASN A 218 -0.20 2.73 18.19
N THR A 219 -0.95 1.86 17.53
CA THR A 219 -0.66 1.35 16.19
C THR A 219 -1.95 1.24 15.41
N ASP A 220 -1.92 1.54 14.12
CA ASP A 220 -3.07 1.31 13.24
C ASP A 220 -3.28 -0.18 13.01
N LYS A 221 -4.42 -0.70 13.49
CA LYS A 221 -4.86 -2.09 13.30
C LYS A 221 -5.81 -2.24 12.11
N GLY A 222 -6.20 -1.13 11.48
CA GLY A 222 -7.10 -1.09 10.35
C GLY A 222 -6.46 -1.71 9.10
N MET A 223 -7.19 -2.65 8.51
CA MET A 223 -6.88 -3.25 7.22
C MET A 223 -7.97 -2.85 6.23
N LEU A 224 -7.55 -2.27 5.10
CA LEU A 224 -8.42 -1.93 3.97
C LEU A 224 -8.14 -2.90 2.82
N LEU A 225 -9.18 -3.49 2.25
CA LEU A 225 -9.08 -4.39 1.11
C LEU A 225 -9.96 -3.89 -0.04
N LEU A 226 -9.38 -3.87 -1.24
CA LEU A 226 -10.10 -3.80 -2.50
C LEU A 226 -10.03 -5.17 -3.19
N ARG A 227 -11.20 -5.67 -3.58
CA ARG A 227 -11.39 -6.88 -4.37
C ARG A 227 -11.77 -6.51 -5.79
N PHE A 228 -11.15 -7.16 -6.78
CA PHE A 228 -11.39 -6.94 -8.19
C PHE A 228 -11.96 -8.21 -8.80
N ASP A 229 -13.18 -8.12 -9.35
CA ASP A 229 -13.85 -9.22 -10.05
C ASP A 229 -14.12 -8.79 -11.50
N ALA A 230 -14.00 -9.72 -12.46
CA ALA A 230 -14.48 -9.51 -13.83
C ALA A 230 -16.02 -9.51 -13.88
N ALA A 231 -16.59 -9.02 -14.97
CA ALA A 231 -18.03 -8.94 -15.16
C ALA A 231 -18.74 -10.31 -15.14
N ASP A 232 -18.02 -11.39 -15.46
CA ASP A 232 -18.53 -12.77 -15.37
C ASP A 232 -18.39 -13.38 -13.97
N GLY A 233 -17.87 -12.62 -12.99
CA GLY A 233 -17.63 -13.05 -11.62
C GLY A 233 -16.27 -13.73 -11.40
N THR A 234 -15.41 -13.81 -12.43
CA THR A 234 -14.06 -14.36 -12.28
C THR A 234 -13.23 -13.47 -11.34
N PRO A 235 -12.64 -14.02 -10.25
CA PRO A 235 -11.80 -13.25 -9.35
C PRO A 235 -10.49 -12.86 -10.06
N LEU A 236 -10.18 -11.56 -10.12
CA LEU A 236 -8.98 -11.06 -10.80
C LEU A 236 -7.86 -10.77 -9.82
N GLY A 237 -8.17 -10.15 -8.69
CA GLY A 237 -7.13 -9.81 -7.73
C GLY A 237 -7.64 -9.12 -6.49
N MET A 238 -6.71 -8.83 -5.59
CA MET A 238 -6.96 -7.99 -4.43
C MET A 238 -5.78 -7.08 -4.12
N LEU A 239 -6.10 -5.90 -3.59
CA LEU A 239 -5.13 -4.93 -3.09
C LEU A 239 -5.49 -4.57 -1.65
N ASN A 240 -4.55 -4.82 -0.75
CA ASN A 240 -4.71 -4.69 0.68
C ASN A 240 -3.75 -3.64 1.25
N TRP A 241 -4.17 -2.88 2.26
CA TRP A 241 -3.36 -1.91 2.98
C TRP A 241 -3.42 -2.19 4.47
N PHE A 242 -2.25 -2.21 5.12
CA PHE A 242 -2.12 -2.43 6.56
C PHE A 242 -0.80 -1.85 7.07
N ALA A 243 -0.76 -1.26 8.28
CA ALA A 243 0.42 -0.62 8.83
C ALA A 243 1.37 -1.62 9.51
N ILE A 244 2.51 -1.95 8.87
CA ILE A 244 3.56 -2.78 9.46
C ILE A 244 4.88 -2.63 8.67
N HIS A 245 6.03 -2.58 9.33
CA HIS A 245 7.33 -2.63 8.64
C HIS A 245 7.61 -4.01 8.02
N GLY A 246 8.30 -4.04 6.87
CA GLY A 246 8.87 -5.26 6.28
C GLY A 246 10.24 -5.59 6.89
N THR A 247 10.26 -5.79 8.21
CA THR A 247 11.46 -6.04 9.04
C THR A 247 11.33 -7.29 9.90
N SER A 248 10.55 -8.28 9.47
CA SER A 248 10.55 -9.60 10.14
C SER A 248 11.84 -10.36 9.87
N MET A 249 12.40 -10.21 8.66
CA MET A 249 13.77 -10.60 8.34
C MET A 249 14.73 -9.52 8.86
N ASN A 250 15.49 -9.84 9.90
CA ASN A 250 16.38 -8.88 10.56
C ASN A 250 17.67 -8.58 9.74
N ASN A 251 18.51 -7.69 10.25
CA ASN A 251 19.73 -7.24 9.57
C ASN A 251 20.84 -8.31 9.43
N THR A 252 20.68 -9.49 10.02
CA THR A 252 21.59 -10.63 9.82
C THR A 252 21.20 -11.48 8.61
N ASN A 253 20.00 -11.28 8.06
CA ASN A 253 19.56 -11.94 6.83
C ASN A 253 20.42 -11.53 5.62
N LYS A 254 20.75 -12.50 4.78
CA LYS A 254 21.48 -12.30 3.51
C LYS A 254 20.74 -12.86 2.28
N LEU A 255 19.46 -13.23 2.43
CA LEU A 255 18.65 -13.76 1.35
C LEU A 255 17.60 -12.75 0.91
N ILE A 256 17.46 -12.54 -0.41
CA ILE A 256 16.39 -11.70 -0.94
C ILE A 256 15.03 -12.23 -0.51
N SER A 257 14.16 -11.34 -0.03
CA SER A 257 12.82 -11.66 0.47
C SER A 257 11.87 -10.47 0.30
N GLY A 258 10.60 -10.76 0.01
CA GLY A 258 9.52 -9.77 0.13
C GLY A 258 9.04 -9.54 1.57
N ASP A 259 9.70 -10.16 2.55
CA ASP A 259 9.39 -10.09 3.98
C ASP A 259 7.93 -10.52 4.28
N ASN A 260 7.35 -10.06 5.38
CA ASN A 260 6.03 -10.48 5.83
C ASN A 260 4.90 -10.15 4.83
N ARG A 261 4.93 -8.98 4.18
CA ARG A 261 3.94 -8.59 3.15
C ARG A 261 4.09 -9.37 1.85
N GLY A 262 5.31 -9.58 1.39
CA GLY A 262 5.56 -10.43 0.22
C GLY A 262 5.11 -11.86 0.47
N ARG A 263 5.32 -12.38 1.69
CA ARG A 263 4.82 -13.69 2.13
C ARG A 263 3.29 -13.73 2.14
N ALA A 264 2.62 -12.71 2.68
CA ALA A 264 1.16 -12.61 2.68
C ALA A 264 0.58 -12.62 1.25
N GLY A 265 1.18 -11.84 0.33
CA GLY A 265 0.80 -11.83 -1.08
C GLY A 265 0.97 -13.19 -1.75
N MET A 266 2.12 -13.84 -1.51
CA MET A 266 2.41 -15.19 -2.02
C MET A 266 1.42 -16.24 -1.49
N LEU A 267 1.06 -16.20 -0.21
CA LEU A 267 0.05 -17.10 0.38
C LEU A 267 -1.32 -16.93 -0.27
N PHE A 268 -1.72 -15.67 -0.50
CA PHE A 268 -3.00 -15.38 -1.13
C PHE A 268 -3.03 -15.84 -2.59
N GLU A 269 -1.96 -15.56 -3.35
CA GLU A 269 -1.82 -16.02 -4.73
C GLU A 269 -1.82 -17.55 -4.82
N GLN A 270 -1.15 -18.24 -3.90
CA GLN A 270 -1.19 -19.71 -3.83
C GLN A 270 -2.61 -20.23 -3.57
N ALA A 271 -3.34 -19.61 -2.65
CA ALA A 271 -4.72 -20.01 -2.35
C ALA A 271 -5.67 -19.82 -3.55
N MET A 272 -5.46 -18.78 -4.36
CA MET A 272 -6.35 -18.43 -5.47
C MET A 272 -5.95 -19.07 -6.82
N ASN A 273 -4.66 -19.33 -7.04
CA ASN A 273 -4.14 -19.87 -8.31
C ASN A 273 -3.92 -21.39 -8.30
N GLY A 274 -4.22 -22.08 -7.19
CA GLY A 274 -4.11 -23.54 -7.09
C GLY A 274 -2.68 -24.03 -7.26
N ASP A 275 -2.46 -24.99 -8.16
CA ASP A 275 -1.15 -25.63 -8.38
C ASP A 275 -0.14 -24.77 -9.18
N ALA A 276 -0.47 -23.50 -9.47
CA ALA A 276 0.44 -22.59 -10.14
C ALA A 276 1.71 -22.36 -9.30
N LEU A 277 2.87 -22.30 -9.97
CA LEU A 277 4.13 -21.98 -9.30
C LEU A 277 4.10 -20.53 -8.75
N PRO A 278 4.84 -20.23 -7.66
CA PRO A 278 4.85 -18.90 -7.07
C PRO A 278 5.17 -17.76 -8.05
N GLY A 279 4.28 -16.76 -8.12
CA GLY A 279 4.36 -15.65 -9.08
C GLY A 279 3.84 -15.99 -10.48
N MET A 280 3.19 -17.14 -10.65
CA MET A 280 2.40 -17.50 -11.83
C MET A 280 0.91 -17.60 -11.46
N GLY A 281 0.06 -17.60 -12.49
CA GLY A 281 -1.39 -17.64 -12.35
C GLY A 281 -2.05 -16.29 -12.67
N PRO A 282 -3.36 -16.29 -12.95
CA PRO A 282 -4.09 -15.10 -13.34
C PRO A 282 -4.45 -14.17 -12.15
N PHE A 283 -4.59 -14.71 -10.94
CA PHE A 283 -4.95 -13.92 -9.76
C PHE A 283 -3.74 -13.20 -9.18
N VAL A 284 -3.89 -11.91 -8.86
CA VAL A 284 -2.82 -11.06 -8.29
C VAL A 284 -3.22 -10.54 -6.91
N ALA A 285 -2.37 -10.71 -5.90
CA ALA A 285 -2.65 -10.29 -4.53
C ALA A 285 -1.54 -9.42 -3.94
N ALA A 286 -1.83 -8.15 -3.65
CA ALA A 286 -0.85 -7.20 -3.14
C ALA A 286 -1.17 -6.74 -1.72
N PHE A 287 -0.13 -6.66 -0.88
CA PHE A 287 -0.16 -6.05 0.44
C PHE A 287 0.71 -4.80 0.41
N ALA A 288 0.10 -3.64 0.56
CA ALA A 288 0.70 -2.32 0.39
C ALA A 288 0.96 -1.62 1.72
N ALA A 289 1.93 -0.72 1.69
CA ALA A 289 2.30 0.14 2.80
C ALA A 289 1.29 1.25 3.08
N THR A 290 1.11 1.57 4.36
CA THR A 290 0.42 2.77 4.87
C THR A 290 1.37 3.56 5.80
N ASN A 291 0.84 4.10 6.89
CA ASN A 291 1.49 4.75 8.03
C ASN A 291 2.29 3.78 8.92
N LEU A 292 3.33 3.15 8.36
CA LEU A 292 4.13 2.15 9.07
C LEU A 292 5.30 2.70 9.90
N GLY A 293 5.54 4.01 9.94
CA GLY A 293 6.78 4.64 10.42
C GLY A 293 7.29 4.18 11.80
N ASP A 294 6.40 4.01 12.76
CA ASP A 294 6.68 3.56 14.13
C ASP A 294 6.06 2.19 14.43
N VAL A 295 5.69 1.41 13.40
CA VAL A 295 4.98 0.14 13.55
C VAL A 295 5.88 -1.04 13.15
N SER A 296 6.22 -1.89 14.12
CA SER A 296 7.12 -3.03 13.99
C SER A 296 6.36 -4.37 13.93
N PRO A 297 6.84 -5.36 13.13
CA PRO A 297 6.33 -6.73 13.16
C PRO A 297 6.89 -7.58 14.31
N ASN A 298 7.83 -7.05 15.09
CA ASN A 298 8.60 -7.80 16.08
C ASN A 298 7.87 -7.82 17.44
N THR A 299 6.78 -8.58 17.49
CA THR A 299 5.77 -8.47 18.55
C THR A 299 6.15 -9.04 19.92
N ALA A 300 7.30 -9.71 20.05
CA ALA A 300 7.84 -10.10 21.36
C ALA A 300 8.40 -8.90 22.15
N GLY A 301 8.56 -7.75 21.49
CA GLY A 301 9.02 -6.50 22.07
C GLY A 301 10.55 -6.44 22.26
N PRO A 302 11.08 -5.24 22.55
CA PRO A 302 12.51 -5.00 22.64
C PRO A 302 13.11 -5.54 23.94
N ARG A 303 14.17 -6.34 23.81
CA ARG A 303 14.92 -6.94 24.92
C ARG A 303 16.42 -6.84 24.70
N CYS A 304 17.15 -6.85 25.81
CA CYS A 304 18.59 -6.90 25.84
C CYS A 304 19.08 -8.31 25.50
N LEU A 305 19.85 -8.45 24.42
CA LEU A 305 20.32 -9.76 23.93
C LEU A 305 21.22 -10.51 24.93
N ASP A 306 21.88 -9.80 25.83
CA ASP A 306 22.79 -10.37 26.84
C ASP A 306 22.06 -10.88 28.10
N THR A 307 21.00 -10.20 28.52
CA THR A 307 20.33 -10.44 29.82
C THR A 307 18.89 -10.94 29.68
N GLY A 308 18.27 -10.77 28.52
CA GLY A 308 16.85 -11.05 28.27
C GLY A 308 15.87 -10.06 28.92
N LEU A 309 16.38 -9.06 29.64
CA LEU A 309 15.58 -8.02 30.28
C LEU A 309 14.99 -7.05 29.23
N PRO A 310 13.86 -6.38 29.52
CA PRO A 310 13.35 -5.31 28.67
C PRO A 310 14.38 -4.18 28.51
N CYS A 311 14.44 -3.59 27.32
CA CYS A 311 15.26 -2.40 27.10
C CYS A 311 14.73 -1.17 27.84
N ASP A 312 15.57 -0.13 27.95
CA ASP A 312 15.09 1.21 28.28
C ASP A 312 14.14 1.73 27.18
N GLY A 313 12.90 2.06 27.56
CA GLY A 313 11.86 2.44 26.59
C GLY A 313 12.02 3.84 25.98
N SER A 314 12.84 4.71 26.57
CA SER A 314 13.03 6.09 26.09
C SER A 314 14.18 6.21 25.09
N THR A 315 15.26 5.48 25.35
CA THR A 315 16.50 5.53 24.58
C THR A 315 16.71 4.30 23.70
N SER A 316 15.92 3.24 23.90
CA SER A 316 16.09 1.92 23.28
C SER A 316 17.49 1.35 23.54
N THR A 317 17.91 1.35 24.81
CA THR A 317 19.25 0.91 25.20
C THR A 317 19.25 -0.19 26.25
N CYS A 318 20.39 -0.88 26.32
CA CYS A 318 20.75 -1.87 27.32
C CYS A 318 22.09 -1.47 27.92
N ASN A 319 22.11 -1.11 29.20
CA ASN A 319 23.29 -0.54 29.87
C ASN A 319 23.87 0.68 29.11
N GLY A 320 23.01 1.52 28.52
CA GLY A 320 23.39 2.72 27.79
C GLY A 320 23.81 2.50 26.33
N ARG A 321 23.74 1.26 25.82
CA ARG A 321 24.07 0.92 24.42
C ARG A 321 22.86 0.47 23.63
N ASN A 322 22.72 0.92 22.39
CA ASN A 322 21.58 0.58 21.54
C ASN A 322 21.76 -0.79 20.85
N GLU A 323 22.99 -1.22 20.55
CA GLU A 323 23.27 -2.41 19.73
C GLU A 323 22.71 -3.71 20.33
N MET A 324 22.54 -3.74 21.65
CA MET A 324 22.02 -4.90 22.38
C MET A 324 20.50 -4.87 22.56
N CYS A 325 19.84 -3.76 22.25
CA CYS A 325 18.39 -3.63 22.36
C CYS A 325 17.69 -4.00 21.05
N VAL A 326 17.12 -5.21 21.00
CA VAL A 326 16.50 -5.74 19.79
C VAL A 326 15.10 -6.26 20.09
N ALA A 327 14.14 -5.92 19.22
CA ALA A 327 12.82 -6.51 19.22
C ALA A 327 12.82 -7.77 18.35
N LEU A 328 12.27 -8.86 18.89
CA LEU A 328 12.18 -10.14 18.18
C LEU A 328 10.76 -10.41 17.69
N GLY A 329 10.66 -11.10 16.56
CA GLY A 329 9.40 -11.60 16.04
C GLY A 329 8.82 -12.77 16.84
N PRO A 330 7.61 -13.23 16.47
CA PRO A 330 6.90 -14.30 17.17
C PRO A 330 7.44 -15.71 16.88
N GLY A 331 8.47 -15.86 16.03
CA GLY A 331 9.10 -17.14 15.76
C GLY A 331 9.79 -17.70 17.00
N THR A 332 9.88 -19.03 17.05
CA THR A 332 10.53 -19.77 18.13
C THR A 332 11.97 -19.31 18.27
N ASP A 333 12.38 -18.95 19.50
CA ASP A 333 13.71 -18.41 19.80
C ASP A 333 14.13 -17.20 18.93
N GLY A 334 13.15 -16.47 18.38
CA GLY A 334 13.38 -15.32 17.50
C GLY A 334 13.75 -15.70 16.06
N ASP A 335 13.45 -16.92 15.59
CA ASP A 335 13.69 -17.30 14.19
C ASP A 335 12.95 -16.36 13.23
N MET A 336 13.72 -15.74 12.33
CA MET A 336 13.21 -14.70 11.45
C MET A 336 12.34 -15.24 10.32
N TYR A 337 12.59 -16.47 9.87
CA TYR A 337 11.83 -17.10 8.79
C TYR A 337 10.44 -17.51 9.29
N GLU A 338 10.39 -18.13 10.47
CA GLU A 338 9.15 -18.44 11.18
C GLU A 338 8.39 -17.15 11.54
N SER A 339 9.08 -16.13 12.07
CA SER A 339 8.49 -14.82 12.35
C SER A 339 7.84 -14.20 11.10
N THR A 340 8.57 -14.20 9.97
CA THR A 340 8.08 -13.72 8.68
C THR A 340 6.85 -14.50 8.21
N ASN A 341 6.86 -15.82 8.38
CA ASN A 341 5.73 -16.66 8.01
C ASN A 341 4.52 -16.44 8.92
N ILE A 342 4.69 -16.31 10.25
CA ILE A 342 3.60 -16.03 11.18
C ILE A 342 2.96 -14.68 10.88
N ILE A 343 3.75 -13.61 10.78
CA ILE A 343 3.23 -12.25 10.53
C ILE A 343 2.60 -12.14 9.13
N GLY A 344 3.19 -12.79 8.14
CA GLY A 344 2.60 -12.89 6.79
C GLY A 344 1.28 -13.67 6.77
N THR A 345 1.18 -14.75 7.55
CA THR A 345 -0.03 -15.58 7.65
C THR A 345 -1.17 -14.81 8.31
N LYS A 346 -0.92 -14.08 9.41
CA LYS A 346 -1.93 -13.22 10.04
C LYS A 346 -2.53 -12.22 9.05
N GLN A 347 -1.68 -11.54 8.27
CA GLN A 347 -2.13 -10.60 7.23
C GLN A 347 -2.96 -11.31 6.15
N PHE A 348 -2.50 -12.47 5.67
CA PHE A 348 -3.20 -13.28 4.68
C PHE A 348 -4.59 -13.72 5.17
N GLU A 349 -4.69 -14.28 6.37
CA GLU A 349 -5.94 -14.82 6.91
C GLU A 349 -7.00 -13.72 7.03
N LYS A 350 -6.63 -12.56 7.57
CA LYS A 350 -7.57 -11.44 7.67
C LYS A 350 -7.95 -10.88 6.31
N ALA A 351 -7.00 -10.75 5.40
CA ALA A 351 -7.32 -10.32 4.05
C ALA A 351 -8.25 -11.31 3.34
N MET A 352 -8.09 -12.62 3.56
CA MET A 352 -8.97 -13.65 3.00
C MET A 352 -10.39 -13.56 3.60
N GLU A 353 -10.51 -13.33 4.91
CA GLU A 353 -11.78 -13.05 5.58
C GLU A 353 -12.49 -11.83 4.96
N LEU A 354 -11.77 -10.71 4.81
CA LEU A 354 -12.29 -9.48 4.21
C LEU A 354 -12.66 -9.66 2.74
N TYR A 355 -11.85 -10.39 1.98
CA TYR A 355 -12.11 -10.69 0.57
C TYR A 355 -13.39 -11.51 0.36
N ASN A 356 -13.61 -12.51 1.21
CA ASN A 356 -14.78 -13.39 1.13
C ASN A 356 -16.07 -12.70 1.59
N SER A 357 -15.98 -11.73 2.50
CA SER A 357 -17.12 -10.99 3.04
C SER A 357 -17.37 -9.63 2.38
N ALA A 358 -16.55 -9.23 1.39
CA ALA A 358 -16.69 -7.95 0.70
C ALA A 358 -18.00 -7.88 -0.10
N THR A 359 -18.86 -6.92 0.23
CA THR A 359 -20.17 -6.69 -0.42
C THR A 359 -20.38 -5.26 -0.91
N GLU A 360 -19.66 -4.29 -0.33
CA GLU A 360 -19.77 -2.87 -0.71
C GLU A 360 -19.05 -2.63 -2.05
N GLU A 361 -19.78 -2.25 -3.09
CA GLU A 361 -19.20 -1.87 -4.39
C GLU A 361 -18.69 -0.43 -4.38
N VAL A 362 -17.47 -0.24 -4.87
CA VAL A 362 -16.90 1.08 -5.14
C VAL A 362 -17.54 1.61 -6.43
N THR A 363 -18.08 2.83 -6.39
CA THR A 363 -18.69 3.48 -7.55
C THR A 363 -18.27 4.95 -7.62
N GLY A 364 -18.31 5.53 -8.82
CA GLY A 364 -17.93 6.92 -9.06
C GLY A 364 -16.91 7.07 -10.19
N PRO A 365 -16.55 8.32 -10.55
CA PRO A 365 -15.53 8.56 -11.56
C PRO A 365 -14.13 8.24 -11.03
N VAL A 366 -13.23 7.82 -11.93
CA VAL A 366 -11.79 7.74 -11.65
C VAL A 366 -11.21 9.15 -11.73
N ASP A 367 -10.42 9.54 -10.73
CA ASP A 367 -9.72 10.82 -10.73
C ASP A 367 -8.34 10.71 -10.09
N PHE A 368 -7.48 11.68 -10.38
CA PHE A 368 -6.11 11.73 -9.87
C PHE A 368 -5.57 13.16 -9.81
N ARG A 369 -4.66 13.42 -8.87
CA ARG A 369 -3.96 14.71 -8.72
C ARG A 369 -2.50 14.43 -8.35
N HIS A 370 -1.61 15.26 -8.87
CA HIS A 370 -0.19 15.18 -8.60
C HIS A 370 0.42 16.57 -8.60
N SER A 371 1.41 16.79 -7.74
CA SER A 371 2.27 17.97 -7.78
C SER A 371 3.65 17.59 -7.29
N PHE A 372 4.67 18.11 -7.95
CA PHE A 372 5.98 18.25 -7.31
C PHE A 372 5.91 19.43 -6.34
N VAL A 373 6.45 19.26 -5.15
CA VAL A 373 6.47 20.28 -4.10
C VAL A 373 7.91 20.42 -3.61
N GLU A 374 8.41 21.64 -3.61
CA GLU A 374 9.68 21.95 -2.93
C GLU A 374 9.41 21.93 -1.42
N MET A 375 9.92 20.91 -0.75
CA MET A 375 9.68 20.71 0.67
C MET A 375 10.59 21.56 1.55
N ALA A 376 11.70 22.09 1.03
CA ALA A 376 12.57 23.00 1.79
C ALA A 376 12.06 24.44 1.68
N GLY A 377 11.85 25.11 2.82
CA GLY A 377 11.37 26.50 2.79
C GLY A 377 9.87 26.63 2.47
N LEU A 378 9.08 25.57 2.66
CA LEU A 378 7.64 25.58 2.46
C LEU A 378 6.95 26.26 3.64
N ASP A 379 6.17 27.30 3.37
CA ASP A 379 5.35 27.97 4.38
C ASP A 379 4.11 27.15 4.73
N VAL A 380 3.89 26.96 6.03
CA VAL A 380 2.80 26.18 6.61
C VAL A 380 2.03 27.05 7.59
N THR A 381 0.72 27.19 7.37
CA THR A 381 -0.18 27.86 8.31
C THR A 381 -0.67 26.87 9.35
N LEU A 382 -0.39 27.15 10.63
CA LEU A 382 -0.83 26.34 11.76
C LEU A 382 -2.31 26.60 12.10
N LYS A 383 -2.89 25.74 12.95
CA LYS A 383 -4.30 25.84 13.37
C LYS A 383 -4.64 27.16 14.06
N ASP A 384 -3.66 27.78 14.71
CA ASP A 384 -3.81 29.09 15.39
C ASP A 384 -3.63 30.30 14.43
N GLY A 385 -3.39 30.04 13.15
CA GLY A 385 -3.17 31.07 12.12
C GLY A 385 -1.74 31.60 12.05
N SER A 386 -0.84 31.15 12.92
CA SER A 386 0.59 31.46 12.79
C SER A 386 1.19 30.72 11.59
N SER A 387 2.27 31.26 11.02
CA SER A 387 2.99 30.65 9.91
C SER A 387 4.36 30.19 10.36
N VAL A 388 4.72 28.98 9.98
CA VAL A 388 6.04 28.38 10.16
C VAL A 388 6.58 27.94 8.81
N THR A 389 7.88 27.74 8.70
CA THR A 389 8.52 27.32 7.46
C THR A 389 9.24 26.00 7.67
N THR A 390 9.14 25.07 6.71
CA THR A 390 9.89 23.81 6.76
C THR A 390 11.39 24.04 6.54
N CYS A 391 12.21 23.18 7.14
CA CYS A 391 13.67 23.28 7.04
C CYS A 391 14.20 22.57 5.79
N THR A 392 15.43 22.91 5.39
CA THR A 392 16.24 22.01 4.56
C THR A 392 16.45 20.67 5.29
N ALA A 393 16.49 19.57 4.54
CA ALA A 393 16.64 18.24 5.10
C ALA A 393 17.93 18.11 5.95
N ALA A 394 17.77 17.63 7.18
CA ALA A 394 18.84 17.32 8.11
C ALA A 394 18.46 16.07 8.93
N LEU A 395 19.45 15.31 9.38
CA LEU A 395 19.26 14.12 10.20
C LEU A 395 19.84 14.39 11.60
N GLY A 396 19.02 14.20 12.64
CA GLY A 396 19.47 14.31 14.03
C GLY A 396 20.33 13.11 14.46
N ALA A 397 21.00 13.21 15.61
CA ALA A 397 21.89 12.17 16.13
C ALA A 397 21.22 10.78 16.22
N SER A 398 19.96 10.73 16.68
CA SER A 398 19.21 9.47 16.78
C SER A 398 18.98 8.74 15.46
N PHE A 399 19.20 9.38 14.30
CA PHE A 399 19.23 8.66 13.02
C PHE A 399 20.29 7.54 13.04
N ALA A 400 21.47 7.81 13.60
CA ALA A 400 22.55 6.83 13.73
C ALA A 400 22.29 5.80 14.83
N GLY A 401 21.30 6.03 15.71
CA GLY A 401 20.87 5.08 16.74
C GLY A 401 20.00 3.94 16.21
N GLY A 402 19.51 4.03 14.96
CA GLY A 402 18.64 3.03 14.36
C GLY A 402 17.34 2.83 15.15
N THR A 403 16.80 1.62 15.14
CA THR A 403 15.59 1.26 15.91
C THR A 403 15.75 -0.10 16.59
N THR A 404 14.76 -0.52 17.37
CA THR A 404 14.75 -1.87 17.94
C THR A 404 14.63 -2.98 16.89
N ASP A 405 14.20 -2.68 15.66
CA ASP A 405 14.13 -3.66 14.55
C ASP A 405 15.48 -3.87 13.85
N GLY A 406 16.39 -2.92 14.04
CA GLY A 406 17.71 -2.86 13.43
C GLY A 406 18.49 -1.76 14.12
N PRO A 407 19.19 -2.08 15.22
CA PRO A 407 19.90 -1.07 15.98
C PRO A 407 21.00 -0.45 15.14
N GLY A 408 21.26 0.83 15.40
CA GLY A 408 22.34 1.57 14.78
C GLY A 408 23.71 1.14 15.32
N MET A 409 24.70 2.03 15.20
CA MET A 409 26.06 1.74 15.63
C MET A 409 26.65 2.94 16.39
N PHE A 410 27.81 2.72 17.00
CA PHE A 410 28.65 3.76 17.61
C PHE A 410 28.02 4.42 18.84
N ASP A 411 27.28 3.65 19.65
CA ASP A 411 26.66 4.10 20.90
C ASP A 411 25.66 5.28 20.73
N PHE A 412 25.20 5.58 19.50
CA PHE A 412 24.14 6.57 19.28
C PHE A 412 22.83 6.06 19.88
N THR A 413 22.07 6.94 20.53
CA THR A 413 20.82 6.56 21.21
C THR A 413 19.60 7.27 20.61
N GLN A 414 18.43 6.65 20.74
CA GLN A 414 17.17 7.34 20.45
C GLN A 414 16.86 8.37 21.53
N GLY A 415 16.10 9.41 21.19
CA GLY A 415 15.68 10.45 22.14
C GLY A 415 16.76 11.49 22.45
N GLU A 416 17.87 11.52 21.71
CA GLU A 416 18.93 12.51 21.91
C GLU A 416 18.51 13.88 21.35
N THR A 417 18.44 14.89 22.23
CA THR A 417 17.96 16.24 21.92
C THR A 417 19.07 17.29 21.89
N SER A 418 20.31 16.89 22.18
CA SER A 418 21.51 17.72 22.13
C SER A 418 22.64 16.97 21.45
N LEU A 419 23.37 17.62 20.55
CA LEU A 419 24.65 17.11 20.06
C LEU A 419 25.70 17.41 21.14
N ASN A 420 26.33 16.38 21.71
CA ASN A 420 27.47 16.54 22.62
C ASN A 420 28.70 17.12 21.91
#